data_AF-A0A957S938-F1
#
_entry.id   AF-A0A957S938-F1
#
_cell.length_a   1.000
_cell.length_b   1.000
_cell.length_c   1.000
_cell.angle_alpha   90.00
_cell.angle_beta   90.00
_cell.angle_gamma   90.00
#
_symmetry.space_group_name_H-M   'P 1'
#
loop_
_entity.id
_entity.type
_entity.pdbx_description
1 polymer ?
#
loop_
_entity_poly.entity_id
_entity_poly.type
_entity_poly.pdbx_seq_one_letter_code
_entity_poly.pdbx_strand_id
1 'polypeptide(L)'
;LYIPGTQPLRVTHGVPGRNRVGFYNGQAAEEIVKEIQMVPEATLISAHTHVQIDRHIRWDVSRQQVLQSDPHGSGSPYSASDYYGSSAAHGEIHRHWHLINPGSVGLPLNGRTTAQFALLENVAESQSAGGWQVRLCETPYDQRLALQAFHDSGMLTAGGVISELFYWEVVTAEAEIVYFYRWAWESGEDPDHAIRDAFQAYIAATGRDQYVRQRDPLHQRRQP
;
A
#
# COMPACT_ATOMS: atom_id res chain seq x y z
N LEU A 1 -17.45 -6.86 -1.80
CA LEU A 1 -17.53 -8.29 -2.16
C LEU A 1 -18.31 -9.00 -1.08
N TYR A 2 -19.35 -9.73 -1.45
CA TYR A 2 -20.14 -10.54 -0.52
C TYR A 2 -20.00 -12.00 -0.91
N ILE A 3 -19.60 -12.83 0.05
CA ILE A 3 -19.57 -14.28 -0.08
C ILE A 3 -20.62 -14.82 0.91
N PRO A 4 -21.57 -15.67 0.50
CA PRO A 4 -22.60 -16.17 1.40
C PRO A 4 -22.01 -16.86 2.63
N GLY A 5 -22.54 -16.51 3.81
CA GLY A 5 -22.09 -17.08 5.08
C GLY A 5 -20.84 -16.44 5.67
N THR A 6 -20.29 -15.39 5.06
CA THR A 6 -19.10 -14.66 5.57
C THR A 6 -19.42 -13.20 5.86
N GLN A 7 -18.52 -12.54 6.59
CA GLN A 7 -18.55 -11.07 6.70
C GLN A 7 -18.18 -10.43 5.35
N PRO A 8 -18.82 -9.32 4.95
CA PRO A 8 -18.55 -8.65 3.69
C PRO A 8 -17.18 -7.98 3.70
N LEU A 9 -16.55 -7.94 2.53
CA LEU A 9 -15.24 -7.35 2.30
C LEU A 9 -15.37 -6.10 1.44
N ARG A 10 -14.63 -5.03 1.77
CA ARG A 10 -14.33 -3.96 0.81
C ARG A 10 -13.04 -4.30 0.08
N VAL A 11 -13.01 -4.17 -1.24
CA VAL A 11 -11.81 -4.39 -2.07
C VAL A 11 -11.58 -3.19 -2.96
N THR A 12 -10.40 -2.60 -2.91
CA THR A 12 -9.97 -1.45 -3.73
C THR A 12 -8.52 -1.62 -4.14
N HIS A 13 -8.09 -1.04 -5.26
CA HIS A 13 -6.67 -1.11 -5.65
C HIS A 13 -5.77 -0.29 -4.73
N GLY A 14 -6.17 0.95 -4.43
CA GLY A 14 -5.47 1.83 -3.50
C GLY A 14 -6.37 2.19 -2.32
N VAL A 15 -6.36 3.46 -1.94
CA VAL A 15 -7.34 4.04 -1.03
C VAL A 15 -8.72 4.06 -1.71
N PRO A 16 -9.84 3.80 -1.00
CA PRO A 16 -11.18 3.92 -1.57
C PRO A 16 -11.40 5.27 -2.28
N GLY A 17 -11.80 5.21 -3.56
CA GLY A 17 -11.99 6.39 -4.40
C GLY A 17 -10.70 6.99 -5.00
N ARG A 18 -9.50 6.55 -4.61
CA ARG A 18 -8.22 7.05 -5.11
C ARG A 18 -7.24 5.90 -5.39
N ASN A 19 -7.15 5.50 -6.64
CA ASN A 19 -6.37 4.33 -7.08
C ASN A 19 -4.86 4.60 -7.28
N ARG A 20 -4.40 5.85 -7.17
CA ARG A 20 -2.97 6.21 -7.35
C ARG A 20 -2.22 6.42 -6.04
N VAL A 21 -2.85 6.08 -4.92
CA VAL A 21 -2.29 6.18 -3.57
C VAL A 21 -2.72 4.95 -2.78
N GLY A 22 -1.89 4.50 -1.84
CA GLY A 22 -2.17 3.32 -1.02
C GLY A 22 -1.82 3.58 0.44
N PHE A 23 -2.05 2.56 1.26
CA PHE A 23 -1.75 2.59 2.68
C PHE A 23 -0.34 2.06 2.96
N TYR A 24 0.27 2.53 4.05
CA TYR A 24 1.62 2.14 4.45
C TYR A 24 1.63 1.57 5.88
N ASN A 25 2.55 0.63 6.16
CA ASN A 25 2.67 0.03 7.50
C ASN A 25 2.93 1.05 8.61
N GLY A 26 3.72 2.09 8.34
CA GLY A 26 4.02 3.16 9.29
C GLY A 26 2.99 4.28 9.37
N GLN A 27 1.92 4.24 8.57
CA GLN A 27 0.91 5.31 8.53
C GLN A 27 0.13 5.38 9.85
N ALA A 28 -0.15 6.59 10.33
CA ALA A 28 -0.87 6.77 11.60
C ALA A 28 -2.32 6.29 11.47
N ALA A 29 -2.90 5.77 12.56
CA ALA A 29 -4.27 5.25 12.54
C ALA A 29 -5.29 6.35 12.19
N GLU A 30 -5.05 7.56 12.69
CA GLU A 30 -5.83 8.77 12.43
C GLU A 30 -5.88 9.09 10.93
N GLU A 31 -4.74 8.96 10.24
CA GLU A 31 -4.64 9.21 8.80
C GLU A 31 -5.38 8.14 8.01
N ILE A 32 -5.26 6.87 8.40
CA ILE A 32 -6.01 5.79 7.76
C ILE A 32 -7.52 5.98 7.97
N VAL A 33 -7.95 6.31 9.20
CA VAL A 33 -9.38 6.49 9.54
C VAL A 33 -10.00 7.63 8.72
N LYS A 34 -9.29 8.74 8.47
CA LYS A 34 -9.79 9.82 7.60
C LYS A 34 -10.22 9.29 6.22
N GLU A 35 -9.49 8.30 5.71
CA GLU A 35 -9.72 7.70 4.40
C GLU A 35 -10.82 6.63 4.38
N ILE A 36 -11.04 5.93 5.50
CA ILE A 36 -11.91 4.75 5.55
C ILE A 36 -13.12 4.90 6.47
N GLN A 37 -13.30 6.04 7.14
CA GLN A 37 -14.43 6.27 8.07
C GLN A 37 -15.80 6.04 7.42
N MET A 38 -15.92 6.22 6.10
CA MET A 38 -17.15 5.99 5.34
C MET A 38 -17.29 4.55 4.81
N VAL A 39 -16.28 3.69 4.97
CA VAL A 39 -16.32 2.28 4.54
C VAL A 39 -17.11 1.47 5.55
N PRO A 40 -18.30 0.94 5.19
CA PRO A 40 -19.16 0.23 6.14
C PRO A 40 -18.61 -1.16 6.50
N GLU A 41 -17.86 -1.81 5.59
CA GLU A 41 -17.27 -3.12 5.87
C GLU A 41 -16.14 -3.02 6.90
N ALA A 42 -16.13 -3.95 7.86
CA ALA A 42 -15.09 -4.03 8.88
C ALA A 42 -13.74 -4.49 8.31
N THR A 43 -13.72 -5.15 7.14
CA THR A 43 -12.48 -5.61 6.52
C THR A 43 -12.30 -4.99 5.13
N LEU A 44 -11.13 -4.37 4.92
CA LEU A 44 -10.74 -3.68 3.69
C LEU A 44 -9.47 -4.32 3.13
N ILE A 45 -9.55 -4.75 1.88
CA ILE A 45 -8.41 -5.21 1.08
C ILE A 45 -8.02 -4.09 0.13
N SER A 46 -6.78 -3.63 0.26
CA SER A 46 -6.10 -2.67 -0.61
C SER A 46 -4.93 -3.34 -1.36
N ALA A 47 -4.25 -2.60 -2.22
CA ALA A 47 -3.05 -3.02 -2.94
C ALA A 47 -2.15 -1.79 -3.18
N HIS A 48 -1.70 -1.59 -4.43
CA HIS A 48 -0.97 -0.42 -4.93
C HIS A 48 0.45 -0.22 -4.40
N THR A 49 0.71 -0.31 -3.10
CA THR A 49 2.05 -0.08 -2.54
C THR A 49 3.00 -1.24 -2.73
N HIS A 50 2.49 -2.41 -3.14
CA HIS A 50 3.27 -3.65 -3.34
C HIS A 50 4.00 -4.14 -2.08
N VAL A 51 3.54 -3.72 -0.90
CA VAL A 51 4.06 -4.12 0.39
C VAL A 51 2.91 -4.75 1.19
N GLN A 52 3.16 -5.92 1.76
CA GLN A 52 2.18 -6.60 2.61
C GLN A 52 1.81 -5.79 3.85
N ILE A 53 0.51 -5.74 4.15
CA ILE A 53 -0.07 -5.07 5.32
C ILE A 53 -1.11 -6.00 5.94
N ASP A 54 -1.05 -6.15 7.24
CA ASP A 54 -2.08 -6.78 8.07
C ASP A 54 -2.22 -5.94 9.34
N ARG A 55 -3.22 -5.05 9.38
CA ARG A 55 -3.39 -4.09 10.47
C ARG A 55 -4.83 -4.05 10.95
N HIS A 56 -5.01 -4.19 12.27
CA HIS A 56 -6.28 -3.90 12.94
C HIS A 56 -6.24 -2.47 13.50
N ILE A 57 -7.21 -1.66 13.08
CA ILE A 57 -7.38 -0.27 13.47
C ILE A 57 -8.60 -0.21 14.38
N ARG A 58 -8.41 0.25 15.62
CA ARG A 58 -9.51 0.52 16.56
C ARG A 58 -9.61 2.02 16.75
N TRP A 59 -10.82 2.55 16.65
CA TRP A 59 -11.06 3.98 16.70
C TRP A 59 -12.22 4.29 17.65
N ASP A 60 -11.95 5.11 18.65
CA ASP A 60 -12.95 5.57 19.59
C ASP A 60 -13.82 6.64 18.93
N VAL A 61 -15.11 6.34 18.78
CA VAL A 61 -16.08 7.23 18.13
C VAL A 61 -16.35 8.48 19.01
N SER A 62 -16.11 8.41 20.33
CA SER A 62 -16.23 9.58 21.22
C SER A 62 -15.19 10.66 20.89
N ARG A 63 -13.99 10.28 20.43
CA ARG A 63 -12.95 11.22 19.94
C ARG A 63 -13.38 11.97 18.68
N GLN A 64 -14.28 11.38 17.87
CA GLN A 64 -14.75 11.98 16.62
C GLN A 64 -15.76 13.11 16.88
N GLN A 65 -16.59 13.00 17.92
CA GLN A 65 -17.52 14.05 18.34
C GLN A 65 -16.78 15.29 18.87
N VAL A 66 -15.69 15.13 19.64
CA VAL A 66 -14.91 16.27 20.15
C VAL A 66 -14.29 17.11 19.03
N LEU A 67 -13.92 16.49 17.91
CA LEU A 67 -13.33 17.19 16.75
C LEU A 67 -14.36 17.81 15.79
N GLN A 68 -15.61 17.32 15.81
CA GLN A 68 -16.69 17.82 14.94
C GLN A 68 -17.60 18.88 15.60
N SER A 69 -17.48 19.09 16.92
CA SER A 69 -18.45 19.90 17.69
C SER A 69 -18.09 21.38 17.90
N ASP A 70 -17.03 21.92 17.28
CA ASP A 70 -16.74 23.36 17.39
C ASP A 70 -16.69 24.08 16.03
N PRO A 71 -17.86 24.52 15.51
CA PRO A 71 -17.92 25.54 14.46
C PRO A 71 -18.06 26.97 15.01
N HIS A 72 -18.14 27.17 16.34
CA HIS A 72 -18.23 28.49 16.99
C HIS A 72 -17.60 28.43 18.38
N GLY A 73 -16.39 29.01 18.49
CA GLY A 73 -15.57 28.98 19.70
C GLY A 73 -16.37 29.29 20.97
N SER A 74 -16.17 28.43 21.97
CA SER A 74 -16.45 28.62 23.41
C SER A 74 -17.51 29.68 23.74
N GLY A 75 -18.81 29.31 23.76
CA GLY A 75 -19.82 30.27 24.22
C GLY A 75 -21.31 29.93 24.18
N SER A 76 -21.75 28.67 24.04
CA SER A 76 -23.20 28.36 24.10
C SER A 76 -23.58 27.67 25.42
N PRO A 77 -24.52 28.22 26.22
CA PRO A 77 -24.94 27.66 27.51
C PRO A 77 -25.99 26.56 27.39
N TYR A 78 -26.28 26.05 26.19
CA TYR A 78 -27.30 25.01 25.99
C TYR A 78 -26.65 23.64 25.77
N SER A 79 -26.59 22.86 26.86
CA SER A 79 -26.13 21.48 26.86
C SER A 79 -27.18 20.56 26.23
N ALA A 80 -26.77 19.73 25.27
CA ALA A 80 -27.56 18.67 24.66
C ALA A 80 -27.83 17.47 25.61
N SER A 81 -27.73 17.69 26.93
CA SER A 81 -27.93 16.66 27.97
C SER A 81 -29.38 16.32 28.27
N ASP A 82 -30.33 17.15 27.81
CA ASP A 82 -31.69 17.11 28.36
C ASP A 82 -32.66 16.26 27.52
N TYR A 83 -32.20 15.65 26.42
CA TYR A 83 -33.07 14.91 25.48
C TYR A 83 -32.86 13.38 25.44
N TYR A 84 -31.83 12.85 26.10
CA TYR A 84 -31.63 11.40 26.20
C TYR A 84 -31.76 10.94 27.64
N GLY A 85 -32.90 10.31 27.93
CA GLY A 85 -33.16 9.64 29.20
C GLY A 85 -32.08 8.63 29.54
N SER A 86 -31.71 8.64 30.82
CA SER A 86 -30.92 7.63 31.54
C SER A 86 -31.19 6.20 31.08
N SER A 87 -30.14 5.48 30.68
CA SER A 87 -29.86 4.11 31.14
C SER A 87 -28.69 3.48 30.35
N ALA A 88 -27.83 2.79 31.09
CA ALA A 88 -26.74 1.90 30.67
C ALA A 88 -25.38 2.55 30.39
N ALA A 89 -24.42 2.17 31.24
CA ALA A 89 -22.97 2.21 31.11
C ALA A 89 -22.42 2.81 29.80
N HIS A 90 -21.69 3.91 29.90
CA HIS A 90 -20.85 4.45 28.83
C HIS A 90 -19.73 3.46 28.47
N GLY A 91 -20.08 2.37 27.78
CA GLY A 91 -19.14 1.57 27.04
C GLY A 91 -18.62 2.42 25.90
N GLU A 92 -17.31 2.63 25.84
CA GLU A 92 -16.65 3.30 24.73
C GLU A 92 -17.10 2.64 23.40
N ILE A 93 -17.75 3.39 22.53
CA ILE A 93 -18.13 2.89 21.21
C ILE A 93 -16.87 2.92 20.35
N HIS A 94 -16.26 1.75 20.16
CA HIS A 94 -15.10 1.58 19.30
C HIS A 94 -15.53 1.03 17.94
N ARG A 95 -15.13 1.71 16.87
CA ARG A 95 -15.18 1.15 15.52
C ARG A 95 -13.88 0.41 15.24
N HIS A 96 -13.98 -0.70 14.51
CA HIS A 96 -12.83 -1.51 14.11
C HIS A 96 -12.79 -1.65 12.58
N TRP A 97 -11.58 -1.57 12.04
CA TRP A 97 -11.27 -1.97 10.67
C TRP A 97 -10.07 -2.92 10.64
N HIS A 98 -10.12 -3.92 9.77
CA HIS A 98 -9.01 -4.78 9.40
C HIS A 98 -8.54 -4.40 7.99
N LEU A 99 -7.40 -3.73 7.91
CA LEU A 99 -6.78 -3.29 6.67
C LEU A 99 -5.74 -4.32 6.22
N ILE A 100 -5.92 -4.82 4.99
CA ILE A 100 -5.10 -5.87 4.40
C ILE A 100 -4.52 -5.36 3.07
N ASN A 101 -3.24 -5.61 2.83
CA ASN A 101 -2.63 -5.52 1.52
C ASN A 101 -1.87 -6.84 1.28
N PRO A 102 -2.19 -7.61 0.23
CA PRO A 102 -1.55 -8.90 -0.01
C PRO A 102 -0.10 -8.78 -0.49
N GLY A 103 0.40 -7.57 -0.78
CA GLY A 103 1.67 -7.34 -1.43
C GLY A 103 1.54 -7.40 -2.96
N SER A 104 2.62 -7.78 -3.63
CA SER A 104 2.63 -7.95 -5.08
C SER A 104 3.23 -9.29 -5.49
N VAL A 105 2.54 -9.99 -6.39
CA VAL A 105 2.98 -11.27 -6.93
C VAL A 105 4.18 -11.07 -7.87
N GLY A 106 4.16 -10.04 -8.71
CA GLY A 106 5.14 -9.85 -9.78
C GLY A 106 6.11 -8.69 -9.57
N LEU A 107 5.86 -7.80 -8.60
CA LEU A 107 6.68 -6.61 -8.36
C LEU A 107 6.65 -6.19 -6.89
N PRO A 108 7.12 -7.01 -5.93
CA PRO A 108 7.21 -6.61 -4.52
C PRO A 108 8.15 -5.41 -4.37
N LEU A 109 7.85 -4.47 -3.45
CA LEU A 109 8.64 -3.25 -3.24
C LEU A 109 9.16 -3.11 -1.79
N ASN A 110 9.53 -4.23 -1.18
CA ASN A 110 10.01 -4.29 0.21
C ASN A 110 11.42 -4.91 0.36
N GLY A 111 12.19 -4.94 -0.73
CA GLY A 111 13.53 -5.53 -0.81
C GLY A 111 13.56 -7.06 -0.86
N ARG A 112 12.40 -7.73 -0.92
CA ARG A 112 12.30 -9.19 -1.07
C ARG A 112 11.70 -9.54 -2.43
N THR A 113 12.48 -10.21 -3.26
CA THR A 113 12.09 -10.54 -4.65
C THR A 113 11.18 -11.77 -4.79
N THR A 114 10.70 -12.32 -3.67
CA THR A 114 9.70 -13.40 -3.64
C THR A 114 8.31 -12.88 -4.01
N ALA A 115 7.51 -13.67 -4.72
CA ALA A 115 6.11 -13.33 -4.99
C ALA A 115 5.30 -13.28 -3.69
N GLN A 116 4.48 -12.25 -3.52
CA GLN A 116 3.71 -11.99 -2.29
C GLN A 116 2.20 -12.04 -2.54
N PHE A 117 1.48 -12.70 -1.65
CA PHE A 117 0.02 -12.76 -1.66
C PHE A 117 -0.52 -13.02 -0.24
N ALA A 118 -1.85 -13.06 -0.07
CA ALA A 118 -2.48 -13.40 1.19
C ALA A 118 -3.52 -14.50 1.02
N LEU A 119 -3.63 -15.36 2.03
CA LEU A 119 -4.73 -16.30 2.20
C LEU A 119 -5.66 -15.76 3.29
N LEU A 120 -6.94 -15.62 2.95
CA LEU A 120 -7.98 -15.14 3.86
C LEU A 120 -8.91 -16.30 4.20
N GLU A 121 -8.98 -16.64 5.47
CA GLU A 121 -9.83 -17.71 6.00
C GLU A 121 -11.01 -17.08 6.73
N ASN A 122 -12.24 -17.49 6.39
CA ASN A 122 -13.41 -17.04 7.12
C ASN A 122 -13.45 -17.72 8.49
N VAL A 123 -13.55 -16.91 9.53
CA VAL A 123 -13.58 -17.35 10.93
C VAL A 123 -14.69 -16.63 11.68
N ALA A 124 -15.07 -17.15 12.85
CA ALA A 124 -16.02 -16.46 13.72
C ALA A 124 -15.46 -15.10 14.18
N GLU A 125 -16.32 -14.09 14.33
CA GLU A 125 -15.89 -12.75 14.78
C GLU A 125 -15.28 -12.72 16.18
N SER A 126 -15.61 -13.71 17.01
CA SER A 126 -14.96 -13.91 18.32
C SER A 126 -13.49 -14.34 18.19
N GLN A 127 -13.07 -14.87 17.04
CA GLN A 127 -11.68 -15.23 16.76
C GLN A 127 -10.92 -14.10 16.07
N SER A 128 -11.54 -13.43 15.08
CA SER A 128 -10.96 -12.27 14.41
C SER A 128 -12.05 -11.24 14.13
N ALA A 129 -11.86 -10.01 14.61
CA ALA A 129 -12.79 -8.92 14.36
C ALA A 129 -12.87 -8.64 12.84
N GLY A 130 -14.10 -8.57 12.32
CA GLY A 130 -14.37 -8.52 10.88
C GLY A 130 -14.50 -9.90 10.20
N GLY A 131 -14.33 -11.00 10.93
CA GLY A 131 -14.66 -12.36 10.46
C GLY A 131 -13.66 -12.97 9.48
N TRP A 132 -12.44 -12.45 9.42
CA TRP A 132 -11.38 -12.90 8.52
C TRP A 132 -10.04 -13.04 9.25
N GLN A 133 -9.43 -14.21 9.12
CA GLN A 133 -8.05 -14.45 9.54
C GLN A 133 -7.14 -14.37 8.30
N VAL A 134 -6.02 -13.67 8.42
CA VAL A 134 -5.09 -13.43 7.32
C VAL A 134 -3.82 -14.21 7.54
N ARG A 135 -3.35 -14.87 6.50
CA ARG A 135 -1.99 -15.40 6.41
C ARG A 135 -1.30 -14.75 5.21
N LEU A 136 -0.31 -13.91 5.50
CA LEU A 136 0.58 -13.35 4.49
C LEU A 136 1.55 -14.43 4.02
N CYS A 137 1.67 -14.59 2.70
CA CYS A 137 2.47 -15.64 2.07
C CYS A 137 3.53 -15.04 1.15
N GLU A 138 4.68 -15.68 1.12
CA GLU A 138 5.80 -15.36 0.22
C GLU A 138 6.29 -16.66 -0.41
N THR A 139 6.54 -16.66 -1.72
CA THR A 139 7.08 -17.82 -2.43
C THR A 139 8.20 -17.42 -3.39
N PRO A 140 9.38 -18.09 -3.34
CA PRO A 140 10.42 -17.86 -4.32
C PRO A 140 9.97 -18.36 -5.70
N TYR A 141 10.43 -17.67 -6.74
CA TYR A 141 10.21 -18.07 -8.13
C TYR A 141 11.45 -17.72 -8.96
N ASP A 142 11.58 -18.36 -10.12
CA ASP A 142 12.65 -18.04 -11.05
C ASP A 142 12.35 -16.75 -11.82
N GLN A 143 12.92 -15.64 -11.33
CA GLN A 143 12.77 -14.32 -11.94
C GLN A 143 13.39 -14.21 -13.33
N ARG A 144 14.32 -15.11 -13.70
CA ARG A 144 15.04 -15.01 -14.98
C ARG A 144 14.09 -15.03 -16.17
N LEU A 145 13.00 -15.80 -16.11
CA LEU A 145 12.02 -15.84 -17.19
C LEU A 145 11.24 -14.52 -17.30
N ALA A 146 10.86 -13.91 -16.17
CA ALA A 146 10.19 -12.62 -16.15
C ALA A 146 11.11 -11.52 -16.68
N LEU A 147 12.37 -11.47 -16.20
CA LEU A 147 13.38 -10.52 -16.64
C LEU A 147 13.73 -10.71 -18.13
N GLN A 148 13.86 -11.95 -18.61
CA GLN A 148 14.10 -12.21 -20.03
C GLN A 148 12.93 -11.72 -20.89
N ALA A 149 11.69 -11.82 -20.40
CA ALA A 149 10.52 -11.33 -21.13
C ALA A 149 10.54 -9.81 -21.35
N PHE A 150 11.18 -9.00 -20.48
CA PHE A 150 11.38 -7.58 -20.74
C PHE A 150 12.21 -7.34 -22.02
N HIS A 151 13.21 -8.19 -22.26
CA HIS A 151 14.03 -8.14 -23.48
C HIS A 151 13.30 -8.73 -24.68
N ASP A 152 12.79 -9.95 -24.56
CA ASP A 152 12.29 -10.74 -25.70
C ASP A 152 10.96 -10.20 -26.27
N SER A 153 10.14 -9.54 -25.44
CA SER A 153 8.88 -8.94 -25.87
C SER A 153 9.04 -7.60 -26.59
N GLY A 154 10.24 -7.00 -26.58
CA GLY A 154 10.47 -5.63 -27.03
C GLY A 154 10.00 -4.55 -26.05
N MET A 155 9.55 -4.92 -24.84
CA MET A 155 9.05 -3.98 -23.82
C MET A 155 10.07 -2.89 -23.47
N LEU A 156 11.34 -3.24 -23.27
CA LEU A 156 12.39 -2.26 -22.96
C LEU A 156 12.57 -1.24 -24.10
N THR A 157 12.52 -1.69 -25.35
CA THR A 157 12.63 -0.80 -26.51
C THR A 157 11.42 0.12 -26.61
N ALA A 158 10.21 -0.40 -26.41
CA ALA A 158 8.98 0.37 -26.54
C ALA A 158 8.75 1.35 -25.38
N GLY A 159 9.00 0.94 -24.13
CA GLY A 159 8.75 1.74 -22.94
C GLY A 159 9.93 2.58 -22.45
N GLY A 160 11.13 2.38 -23.02
CA GLY A 160 12.32 3.17 -22.71
C GLY A 160 12.66 3.18 -21.21
N VAL A 161 13.01 4.37 -20.69
CA VAL A 161 13.44 4.55 -19.29
C VAL A 161 12.42 4.04 -18.28
N ILE A 162 11.11 4.21 -18.54
CA ILE A 162 10.08 3.75 -17.60
C ILE A 162 10.08 2.23 -17.49
N SER A 163 10.16 1.53 -18.62
CA SER A 163 10.28 0.07 -18.60
C SER A 163 11.61 -0.41 -18.01
N GLU A 164 12.70 0.35 -18.19
CA GLU A 164 13.98 0.06 -17.57
C GLU A 164 13.93 0.21 -16.04
N LEU A 165 13.29 1.26 -15.52
CA LEU A 165 13.05 1.42 -14.08
C LEU A 165 12.19 0.28 -13.53
N PHE A 166 11.11 -0.13 -14.21
CA PHE A 166 10.34 -1.30 -13.79
C PHE A 166 11.14 -2.61 -13.83
N TYR A 167 12.04 -2.77 -14.81
CA TYR A 167 12.98 -3.90 -14.81
C TYR A 167 13.86 -3.87 -13.56
N TRP A 168 14.40 -2.70 -13.20
CA TRP A 168 15.22 -2.54 -11.98
C TRP A 168 14.42 -2.91 -10.73
N GLU A 169 13.15 -2.50 -10.64
CA GLU A 169 12.26 -2.85 -9.52
C GLU A 169 12.03 -4.37 -9.43
N VAL A 170 11.92 -5.09 -10.55
CA VAL A 170 11.84 -6.57 -10.53
C VAL A 170 13.14 -7.18 -10.02
N VAL A 171 14.29 -6.64 -10.44
CA VAL A 171 15.62 -7.13 -10.00
C VAL A 171 15.85 -6.92 -8.51
N THR A 172 15.49 -5.76 -7.97
CA THR A 172 15.87 -5.34 -6.62
C THR A 172 14.76 -5.48 -5.59
N ALA A 173 13.50 -5.54 -6.03
CA ALA A 173 12.31 -5.36 -5.18
C ALA A 173 12.34 -4.04 -4.39
N GLU A 174 12.99 -3.00 -4.92
CA GLU A 174 13.04 -1.65 -4.37
C GLU A 174 12.29 -0.70 -5.30
N ALA A 175 11.70 0.37 -4.77
CA ALA A 175 11.06 1.39 -5.62
C ALA A 175 12.13 2.19 -6.38
N GLU A 176 12.07 2.22 -7.70
CA GLU A 176 13.06 2.90 -8.55
C GLU A 176 12.46 4.15 -9.17
N ILE A 177 11.24 4.04 -9.72
CA ILE A 177 10.61 5.15 -10.43
C ILE A 177 10.41 6.37 -9.52
N VAL A 178 9.95 6.16 -8.29
CA VAL A 178 9.70 7.24 -7.34
C VAL A 178 11.00 7.94 -6.94
N TYR A 179 12.09 7.18 -6.76
CA TYR A 179 13.38 7.74 -6.37
C TYR A 179 14.10 8.41 -7.54
N PHE A 180 13.94 7.91 -8.76
CA PHE A 180 14.39 8.59 -9.97
C PHE A 180 13.73 9.96 -10.12
N TYR A 181 12.39 10.04 -10.08
CA TYR A 181 11.67 11.32 -10.22
C TYR A 181 11.99 12.29 -9.08
N ARG A 182 12.08 11.79 -7.85
CA ARG A 182 12.49 12.63 -6.71
C ARG A 182 13.89 13.21 -6.91
N TRP A 183 14.86 12.37 -7.27
CA TRP A 183 16.23 12.82 -7.52
C TRP A 183 16.29 13.84 -8.67
N ALA A 184 15.55 13.60 -9.75
CA ALA A 184 15.50 14.50 -10.90
C ALA A 184 14.98 15.89 -10.49
N TRP A 185 13.86 15.96 -9.76
CA TRP A 185 13.33 17.25 -9.27
C TRP A 185 14.28 17.95 -8.30
N GLU A 186 14.90 17.22 -7.38
CA GLU A 186 15.88 17.77 -6.43
C GLU A 186 17.15 18.27 -7.13
N SER A 187 17.50 17.70 -8.28
CA SER A 187 18.68 18.04 -9.07
C SER A 187 18.40 19.07 -10.18
N GLY A 188 17.14 19.51 -10.34
CA GLY A 188 16.73 20.45 -11.37
C GLY A 188 16.62 19.87 -12.78
N GLU A 189 16.55 18.55 -12.90
CA GLU A 189 16.33 17.84 -14.17
C GLU A 189 14.86 17.88 -14.60
N ASP A 190 14.59 17.74 -15.90
CA ASP A 190 13.23 17.68 -16.47
C ASP A 190 12.93 16.30 -17.07
N PRO A 191 12.52 15.32 -16.25
CA PRO A 191 12.22 13.97 -16.72
C PRO A 191 10.92 13.90 -17.54
N ASP A 192 10.09 14.95 -17.56
CA ASP A 192 8.84 14.94 -18.34
C ASP A 192 9.09 15.25 -19.82
N HIS A 193 10.12 16.06 -20.13
CA HIS A 193 10.49 16.41 -21.50
C HIS A 193 11.79 15.74 -21.98
N ALA A 194 12.71 15.39 -21.07
CA ALA A 194 14.03 14.85 -21.39
C ALA A 194 14.39 13.61 -20.54
N ILE A 195 13.46 12.66 -20.41
CA ILE A 195 13.59 11.50 -19.51
C ILE A 195 14.89 10.71 -19.70
N ARG A 196 15.37 10.57 -20.94
CA ARG A 196 16.60 9.82 -21.24
C ARG A 196 17.83 10.52 -20.68
N ASP A 197 17.93 11.83 -20.86
CA ASP A 197 19.08 12.62 -20.41
C ASP A 197 19.09 12.69 -18.88
N ALA A 198 17.93 12.94 -18.27
CA ALA A 198 17.76 12.89 -16.81
C ALA A 198 18.15 11.51 -16.24
N PHE A 199 17.79 10.42 -16.91
CA PHE A 199 18.14 9.07 -16.48
C PHE A 199 19.64 8.77 -16.60
N GLN A 200 20.31 9.27 -17.65
CA GLN A 200 21.77 9.15 -17.75
C GLN A 200 22.48 9.96 -16.65
N ALA A 201 21.99 11.16 -16.34
CA ALA A 201 22.50 11.95 -15.23
C ALA A 201 22.29 11.25 -13.88
N TYR A 202 21.11 10.64 -13.67
CA TYR A 202 20.79 9.85 -12.49
C TYR A 202 21.76 8.69 -12.30
N ILE A 203 22.01 7.92 -13.36
CA ILE A 203 22.97 6.82 -13.37
C ILE A 203 24.36 7.33 -13.00
N ALA A 204 24.85 8.38 -13.67
CA ALA A 204 26.17 8.92 -13.44
C ALA A 204 26.37 9.44 -12.01
N ALA A 205 25.33 10.06 -11.42
CA ALA A 205 25.38 10.62 -10.08
C ALA A 205 25.29 9.55 -8.97
N THR A 206 24.55 8.46 -9.20
CA THR A 206 24.20 7.51 -8.15
C THR A 206 24.87 6.14 -8.27
N GLY A 207 25.35 5.77 -9.46
CA GLY A 207 25.84 4.41 -9.75
C GLY A 207 24.76 3.34 -9.62
N ARG A 208 23.48 3.71 -9.75
CA ARG A 208 22.36 2.79 -9.52
C ARG A 208 22.31 1.64 -10.53
N ASP A 209 22.71 1.88 -11.77
CA ASP A 209 22.85 0.85 -12.80
C ASP A 209 23.81 -0.27 -12.38
N GLN A 210 24.94 0.07 -11.77
CA GLN A 210 25.91 -0.90 -11.28
C GLN A 210 25.35 -1.70 -10.10
N TYR A 211 24.63 -1.03 -9.19
CA TYR A 211 23.94 -1.67 -8.07
C TYR A 211 22.94 -2.73 -8.55
N VAL A 212 22.11 -2.38 -9.54
CA VAL A 212 21.11 -3.26 -10.15
C VAL A 212 21.80 -4.40 -10.89
N ARG A 213 22.80 -4.10 -11.74
CA ARG A 213 23.55 -5.11 -12.50
C ARG A 213 24.21 -6.17 -11.62
N GLN A 214 24.73 -5.76 -10.46
CA GLN A 214 25.30 -6.69 -9.48
C GLN A 214 24.28 -7.64 -8.87
N ARG A 215 22.98 -7.32 -8.91
CA ARG A 215 21.86 -8.12 -8.36
C ARG A 215 21.04 -8.84 -9.42
N ASP A 216 21.24 -8.49 -10.68
CA ASP A 216 20.49 -9.05 -11.80
C ASP A 216 20.88 -10.52 -12.07
N PRO A 217 19.94 -11.48 -11.89
CA PRO A 217 20.22 -12.91 -12.08
C PRO A 217 20.50 -13.29 -13.54
N LEU A 218 20.19 -12.44 -14.53
CA LEU A 218 20.62 -12.64 -15.91
C LEU A 218 22.11 -12.34 -16.11
N HIS A 219 22.65 -11.40 -15.33
CA HIS A 219 24.06 -11.00 -15.38
C HIS A 219 24.96 -11.85 -14.47
N GLN A 220 24.40 -12.46 -13.42
CA GLN A 220 25.13 -13.27 -12.44
C GLN A 220 25.46 -14.72 -12.89
N ARG A 221 25.50 -15.06 -14.19
CA ARG A 221 25.76 -16.47 -14.59
C ARG A 221 27.15 -16.98 -14.18
N ARG A 222 27.11 -17.78 -13.09
CA ARG A 222 27.95 -18.94 -12.70
C ARG A 222 29.46 -18.79 -12.89
N GLN A 223 30.18 -18.54 -11.80
CA GLN A 223 31.48 -19.21 -11.65
C GLN A 223 31.22 -20.73 -11.73
N PRO A 224 31.97 -21.47 -12.56
CA PRO A 224 31.84 -22.93 -12.69
C PRO A 224 32.04 -23.65 -11.36
#